data_AF-A0A7J3PJT0-F1
#
_entry.id   AF-A0A7J3PJT0-F1
#
_cell.length_a   1.000
_cell.length_b   1.000
_cell.length_c   1.000
_cell.angle_alpha   90.00
_cell.angle_beta   90.00
_cell.angle_gamma   90.00
#
_symmetry.space_group_name_H-M   'P 1'
#
loop_
_entity.id
_entity.type
_entity.pdbx_description
1 polymer ?
#
loop_
_entity_poly.entity_id
_entity_poly.type
_entity_poly.pdbx_seq_one_letter_code
_entity_poly.pdbx_strand_id
1 'polypeptide(L)'
;MIGNVETLIVNNVEKKLSKPHYLLGVFYDGELEKAVMQFLDENGSRLVLIPDPVNHKPYFLSRESVDEIKSNKSIVNHEGFLDVLEVYK
;
A
#
# COMPACT_ATOMS: atom_id res chain seq x y z
N MET A 1 10.15 -12.30 28.97
CA MET A 1 10.03 -10.84 29.17
C MET A 1 9.68 -10.28 27.80
N ILE A 2 8.40 -9.99 27.53
CA ILE A 2 7.97 -9.45 26.24
C ILE A 2 8.22 -7.95 26.34
N GLY A 3 9.11 -7.43 25.48
CA GLY A 3 9.57 -6.04 25.53
C GLY A 3 8.40 -5.05 25.42
N ASN A 4 8.57 -3.88 26.03
CA ASN A 4 7.62 -2.78 25.91
C ASN A 4 7.35 -2.50 24.42
N VAL A 5 6.09 -2.61 24.03
CA VAL A 5 5.64 -2.16 22.71
C VAL A 5 5.27 -0.68 22.89
N GLU A 6 6.21 0.19 22.54
CA GLU A 6 5.90 1.62 22.42
C GLU A 6 5.23 1.85 21.06
N THR A 7 3.93 2.16 21.10
CA THR A 7 3.23 2.66 19.92
C THR A 7 3.70 4.08 19.65
N LEU A 8 4.67 4.23 18.74
CA LEU A 8 5.08 5.54 18.24
C LEU A 8 3.91 6.13 17.45
N ILE A 9 3.28 7.18 18.00
CA ILE A 9 2.31 7.98 17.26
C ILE A 9 3.10 8.78 16.22
N VAL A 10 3.05 8.35 14.97
CA VAL A 10 3.85 8.94 13.89
C VAL A 10 3.13 10.15 13.33
N ASN A 11 3.51 11.34 13.81
CA ASN A 11 2.82 12.58 13.49
C ASN A 11 3.23 13.23 12.15
N ASN A 12 4.24 12.71 11.44
CA ASN A 12 4.77 13.36 10.23
C ASN A 12 4.80 12.40 9.03
N VAL A 13 3.83 12.59 8.15
CA VAL A 13 3.75 11.97 6.82
C VAL A 13 4.56 12.83 5.85
N GLU A 14 5.62 12.27 5.26
CA GLU A 14 6.44 12.95 4.26
C GLU A 14 6.12 12.44 2.85
N LYS A 15 6.31 13.30 1.83
CA LYS A 15 6.09 12.93 0.42
C LYS A 15 7.38 12.52 -0.31
N LYS A 16 8.55 12.80 0.26
CA LYS A 16 9.85 12.54 -0.37
C LYS A 16 10.96 12.48 0.68
N LEU A 17 11.92 11.57 0.49
CA LEU A 17 13.15 11.51 1.27
C LEU A 17 14.21 12.44 0.67
N SER A 18 14.89 13.21 1.52
CA SER A 18 16.01 14.09 1.13
C SER A 18 17.39 13.46 1.33
N LYS A 19 17.45 12.33 2.03
CA LYS A 19 18.66 11.57 2.37
C LYS A 19 18.37 10.06 2.29
N PRO A 20 19.39 9.19 2.25
CA PRO A 20 19.18 7.74 2.37
C PRO A 20 18.47 7.38 3.68
N HIS A 21 17.53 6.43 3.60
CA HIS A 21 16.83 5.85 4.73
C HIS A 21 16.72 4.33 4.52
N TYR A 22 16.52 3.58 5.60
CA TYR A 22 16.31 2.13 5.56
C TYR A 22 14.82 1.82 5.57
N LEU A 23 14.33 1.09 4.55
CA LEU A 23 12.96 0.59 4.54
C LEU A 23 12.83 -0.51 5.60
N LEU A 24 11.98 -0.27 6.60
CA LEU A 24 11.69 -1.25 7.65
C LEU A 24 10.51 -2.15 7.27
N GLY A 25 9.53 -1.60 6.57
CA GLY A 25 8.34 -2.33 6.19
C GLY A 25 7.36 -1.50 5.39
N VAL A 26 6.32 -2.17 4.91
CA VAL A 26 5.19 -1.57 4.20
C VAL A 26 3.92 -2.14 4.84
N PHE A 27 2.96 -1.27 5.12
CA PHE A 27 1.64 -1.66 5.59
C PHE A 27 0.56 -0.93 4.79
N TYR A 28 -0.70 -1.38 4.89
CA TYR A 28 -1.82 -0.69 4.27
C TYR A 28 -2.54 0.15 5.33
N ASP A 29 -2.72 1.43 5.07
CA ASP A 29 -3.52 2.34 5.88
C ASP A 29 -4.91 2.44 5.25
N GLY A 30 -5.93 1.95 5.98
CA GLY A 30 -7.31 1.91 5.51
C GLY A 30 -8.01 3.27 5.50
N GLU A 31 -7.55 4.24 6.29
CA GLU A 31 -8.10 5.60 6.30
C GLU A 31 -7.53 6.41 5.12
N LEU A 32 -6.25 6.22 4.81
CA LEU A 32 -5.60 6.82 3.64
C LEU A 32 -5.87 6.06 2.33
N GLU A 33 -6.42 4.85 2.43
CA GLU A 33 -6.59 3.87 1.36
C GLU A 33 -5.29 3.59 0.57
N LYS A 34 -4.14 3.65 1.23
CA LYS A 34 -2.82 3.60 0.60
C LYS A 34 -1.88 2.65 1.30
N ALA A 35 -0.98 2.06 0.51
CA ALA A 35 0.23 1.50 1.08
C ALA A 35 1.08 2.62 1.69
N VAL A 36 1.60 2.41 2.89
CA VAL A 36 2.49 3.32 3.60
C VAL A 36 3.81 2.62 3.83
N MET A 37 4.89 3.23 3.33
CA MET A 37 6.24 2.76 3.54
C MET A 37 6.80 3.38 4.83
N GLN A 38 7.35 2.55 5.70
CA GLN A 38 7.99 2.97 6.94
C GLN A 38 9.50 2.91 6.79
N PHE A 39 10.14 4.06 6.97
CA PHE A 39 11.57 4.23 6.84
C PHE A 39 12.20 4.62 8.18
N LEU A 40 13.45 4.21 8.41
CA LEU A 40 14.31 4.70 9.48
C LEU A 40 15.40 5.59 8.88
N ASP A 41 15.63 6.76 9.46
CA ASP A 41 16.72 7.64 9.03
C ASP A 41 18.12 7.01 9.24
N GLU A 42 19.11 7.57 8.57
CA GLU A 42 20.50 7.08 8.60
C GLU A 42 21.09 6.96 10.02
N ASN A 43 20.64 7.82 10.93
CA ASN A 43 21.13 7.88 12.31
C ASN A 43 20.29 7.03 13.29
N GLY A 44 19.21 6.38 12.83
CA GLY A 44 18.33 5.56 13.67
C GLY A 44 17.48 6.37 14.66
N SER A 45 17.39 7.69 14.48
CA SER A 45 16.75 8.62 15.40
C SER A 45 15.28 8.87 15.09
N ARG A 46 14.84 8.59 13.85
CA ARG A 46 13.52 8.99 13.37
C ARG A 46 12.93 7.99 12.39
N LEU A 47 11.65 7.66 12.61
CA LEU A 47 10.81 7.00 11.62
C LEU A 47 10.15 8.02 10.69
N VAL A 48 10.12 7.72 9.40
CA VAL A 48 9.49 8.52 8.35
C VAL A 48 8.46 7.65 7.63
N LEU A 49 7.23 8.14 7.51
CA LEU A 49 6.15 7.46 6.78
C LEU A 49 5.91 8.14 5.44
N ILE A 50 5.96 7.36 4.37
CA ILE A 50 5.66 7.84 3.01
C ILE A 50 4.48 7.04 2.46
N PRO A 51 3.30 7.67 2.29
CA PRO A 51 2.18 7.07 1.59
C PRO A 51 2.53 6.90 0.12
N ASP A 52 1.98 5.85 -0.47
CA ASP A 52 2.17 5.55 -1.87
C ASP A 52 1.89 6.77 -2.77
N PRO A 53 2.91 7.25 -3.52
CA PRO A 53 2.78 8.41 -4.37
C PRO A 53 2.14 8.09 -5.73
N VAL A 54 2.05 6.82 -6.12
CA VAL A 54 1.56 6.43 -7.46
C VAL A 54 0.10 5.97 -7.47
N ASN A 55 -0.57 5.98 -6.33
CA ASN A 55 -1.97 5.56 -6.20
C ASN A 55 -2.21 4.13 -6.70
N HIS A 56 -1.27 3.25 -6.40
CA HIS A 56 -1.32 1.82 -6.61
C HIS A 56 -2.54 1.24 -5.91
N LYS A 57 -3.36 0.54 -6.67
CA LYS A 57 -4.55 -0.16 -6.19
C LYS A 57 -4.27 -1.65 -6.08
N PRO A 58 -4.82 -2.37 -5.08
CA PRO A 58 -4.77 -3.82 -5.06
C PRO A 58 -5.39 -4.41 -6.33
N TYR A 59 -4.76 -5.43 -6.91
CA TYR A 59 -5.27 -6.17 -8.07
C TYR A 59 -4.86 -7.64 -8.00
N PHE A 60 -5.51 -8.46 -8.80
CA PHE A 60 -5.11 -9.84 -9.09
C PHE A 60 -5.08 -10.06 -10.59
N LEU A 61 -4.42 -11.14 -11.03
CA LEU A 61 -4.37 -11.53 -12.43
C LEU A 61 -5.29 -12.72 -12.67
N SER A 62 -6.01 -12.70 -13.80
CA SER A 62 -6.82 -13.81 -14.26
C SER A 62 -6.38 -14.24 -15.67
N ARG A 63 -6.67 -15.49 -16.02
CA ARG A 63 -6.57 -16.00 -17.40
C ARG A 63 -7.88 -15.87 -18.18
N GLU A 64 -8.97 -15.59 -17.49
CA GLU A 64 -10.27 -15.34 -18.11
C GLU A 64 -10.21 -14.04 -18.91
N SER A 65 -10.99 -13.99 -19.98
CA SER A 65 -11.18 -12.79 -20.78
C SER A 65 -11.89 -11.69 -19.98
N VAL A 66 -11.77 -10.45 -20.47
CA VAL A 66 -12.45 -9.29 -19.88
C VAL A 66 -13.98 -9.51 -19.82
N ASP A 67 -14.56 -10.09 -20.87
CA ASP A 67 -16.00 -10.34 -20.96
C ASP A 67 -16.47 -11.41 -19.96
N GLU A 68 -15.69 -12.49 -19.79
CA GLU A 68 -15.97 -13.52 -18.79
C GLU A 68 -15.99 -12.93 -17.38
N ILE A 69 -14.99 -12.14 -16.99
CA ILE A 69 -14.93 -11.51 -15.67
C ILE A 69 -16.08 -10.51 -15.49
N LYS A 70 -16.37 -9.68 -16.50
CA LYS A 70 -17.46 -8.68 -16.43
C LYS A 70 -18.84 -9.33 -16.32
N SER A 71 -19.01 -10.55 -16.83
CA SER A 71 -20.25 -11.31 -16.68
C SER A 71 -20.41 -11.92 -15.27
N ASN A 72 -19.31 -12.05 -14.52
CA ASN A 72 -19.32 -12.67 -13.20
C ASN A 72 -19.77 -11.70 -12.11
N LYS A 73 -21.06 -11.77 -11.77
CA LYS A 73 -21.71 -10.94 -10.73
C LYS A 73 -21.08 -11.03 -9.35
N SER A 74 -20.40 -12.13 -9.00
CA SER A 74 -19.73 -12.22 -7.68
C SER A 74 -18.48 -11.35 -7.61
N ILE A 75 -17.89 -11.01 -8.75
CA ILE A 75 -16.72 -10.13 -8.85
C ILE A 75 -17.18 -8.69 -9.00
N VAL A 76 -18.02 -8.40 -10.01
CA VAL A 76 -18.37 -7.01 -10.36
C VAL A 76 -19.24 -6.30 -9.32
N ASN A 77 -19.95 -7.05 -8.45
CA ASN A 77 -20.75 -6.47 -7.37
C ASN A 77 -19.98 -6.34 -6.04
N HIS A 78 -18.70 -6.73 -5.98
CA HIS A 78 -17.90 -6.55 -4.78
C HIS A 78 -17.62 -5.06 -4.56
N GLU A 79 -17.69 -4.56 -3.32
CA GLU A 79 -17.55 -3.13 -3.02
C GLU A 79 -16.19 -2.54 -3.47
N GLY A 80 -15.13 -3.32 -3.32
CA GLY A 80 -13.78 -2.96 -3.76
C GLY A 80 -13.49 -3.22 -5.24
N PHE A 81 -14.46 -3.71 -6.01
CA PHE A 81 -14.27 -3.89 -7.45
C PHE A 81 -14.30 -2.54 -8.15
N LEU A 82 -13.29 -2.29 -9.01
CA LEU A 82 -13.16 -1.03 -9.73
C LEU A 82 -13.24 -1.22 -11.24
N ASP A 83 -12.40 -2.08 -11.80
CA ASP A 83 -12.38 -2.32 -13.24
C ASP A 83 -11.63 -3.63 -13.58
N VAL A 84 -11.69 -4.02 -14.86
CA VAL A 84 -10.91 -5.10 -15.47
C VAL A 84 -10.12 -4.52 -16.63
N LEU A 85 -8.80 -4.71 -16.61
CA LEU A 85 -7.89 -4.25 -17.65
C LEU A 85 -7.22 -5.46 -18.30
N GLU A 86 -7.14 -5.46 -19.64
CA GLU A 86 -6.32 -6.42 -20.36
C GLU A 86 -4.86 -5.98 -20.31
N VAL A 87 -3.97 -6.91 -19.94
CA VAL A 87 -2.53 -6.65 -19.83
C VAL A 87 -1.80 -7.57 -20.81
N TYR A 88 -1.11 -6.96 -21.77
CA TYR A 88 -0.26 -7.68 -22.72
C TYR A 88 1.14 -7.86 -22.14
N LYS A 89 1.76 -8.99 -22.48
CA LYS A 89 3.11 -9.35 -22.02
C LYS A 89 4.17 -8.92 -23.01
#